data_AF-A0ABD0PZ88-F1
#
_entry.id   AF-A0ABD0PZ88-F1
#
_cell.length_a   1.000
_cell.length_b   1.000
_cell.length_c   1.000
_cell.angle_alpha   90.00
_cell.angle_beta   90.00
_cell.angle_gamma   90.00
#
_symmetry.space_group_name_H-M   'P 1'
#
loop_
_entity.id
_entity.type
_entity.pdbx_description
1 polymer ?
#
loop_
_entity_poly.entity_id
_entity_poly.type
_entity_poly.pdbx_seq_one_letter_code
_entity_poly.pdbx_strand_id
1 'polypeptide(L)' 'IKVVDPKTKQCRVLAGTGKAGNGLGPSFLDSSFNEPGGLCLGEGGKLLYVADTNNHCIKVLDLETKTVSL' A
#
# COMPACT_ATOMS: atom_id res chain seq x y z
N ILE A 1 4.00 1.80 2.14
CA ILE A 1 4.29 1.47 0.72
C ILE A 1 4.90 2.68 0.02
N LYS A 2 6.00 2.49 -0.72
CA LYS A 2 6.67 3.56 -1.50
C LYS A 2 6.55 3.30 -2.99
N VAL A 3 6.69 4.35 -3.79
CA VAL A 3 6.79 4.28 -5.25
C VAL A 3 8.08 4.95 -5.70
N VAL A 4 8.76 4.32 -6.65
CA VAL A 4 10.04 4.77 -7.20
C VAL A 4 9.86 5.01 -8.70
N ASP A 5 10.27 6.18 -9.17
CA ASP A 5 10.46 6.44 -10.60
C ASP A 5 11.92 6.11 -10.96
N PRO A 6 12.17 5.06 -11.78
CA PRO A 6 13.53 4.66 -12.12
C PRO A 6 14.27 5.64 -13.03
N LYS A 7 13.56 6.50 -13.79
CA LYS A 7 14.20 7.50 -14.67
C LYS A 7 14.79 8.65 -13.86
N THR A 8 14.00 9.17 -12.93
CA THR A 8 14.38 10.32 -12.09
C THR A 8 15.05 9.92 -10.78
N LYS A 9 15.01 8.63 -10.42
CA LYS A 9 15.47 8.06 -9.15
C LYS A 9 14.72 8.63 -7.93
N GLN A 10 13.57 9.25 -8.15
CA GLN A 10 12.74 9.80 -7.08
C GLN A 10 11.99 8.68 -6.37
N CYS A 11 12.02 8.71 -5.03
CA CYS A 11 11.33 7.76 -4.17
C CYS A 11 10.41 8.54 -3.22
N ARG A 12 9.12 8.22 -3.22
CA ARG A 12 8.11 8.89 -2.39
C ARG A 12 7.18 7.89 -1.72
N VAL A 13 6.53 8.33 -0.65
CA VAL A 13 5.47 7.56 0.01
C VAL A 13 4.27 7.49 -0.94
N LEU A 14 3.78 6.27 -1.17
CA LEU A 14 2.53 6.03 -1.90
C LEU A 14 1.36 5.90 -0.92
N ALA A 15 1.54 5.09 0.12
CA ALA A 15 0.53 4.80 1.13
C ALA A 15 1.18 4.47 2.49
N GLY A 16 0.47 4.74 3.58
CA GLY A 16 0.89 4.47 4.94
C GLY A 16 1.28 5.73 5.71
N THR A 17 0.79 5.85 6.94
CA THR A 17 1.16 6.90 7.91
C THR A 17 2.59 6.74 8.46
N GLY A 18 3.20 5.56 8.30
CA GLY A 18 4.49 5.21 8.88
C GLY A 18 4.41 4.71 10.33
N LYS A 19 3.24 4.74 10.97
CA LYS A 19 2.99 4.10 12.26
C LYS A 19 2.41 2.70 12.05
N ALA A 20 2.90 1.73 12.83
CA ALA A 20 2.36 0.38 12.82
C ALA A 20 0.89 0.37 13.22
N GLY A 21 0.05 -0.37 12.50
CA GLY A 21 -1.39 -0.46 12.78
C GLY A 21 -2.17 -1.08 11.62
N ASN A 22 -3.46 -1.35 11.85
CA ASN A 22 -4.35 -2.00 10.88
C ASN A 22 -5.42 -1.07 10.28
N GLY A 23 -5.28 0.24 10.42
CA GLY A 23 -6.23 1.21 9.85
C GLY A 23 -6.20 1.21 8.32
N LEU A 24 -7.38 1.29 7.69
CA LEU A 24 -7.53 1.47 6.24
C LEU A 24 -7.47 2.95 5.85
N GLY A 25 -8.06 3.83 6.68
CA GLY A 25 -8.12 5.27 6.43
C GLY A 25 -9.00 5.65 5.22
N PRO A 26 -9.41 6.93 5.10
CA PRO A 26 -10.16 7.40 3.93
C PRO A 26 -9.27 7.56 2.68
N SER A 27 -7.94 7.51 2.82
CA SER A 27 -6.99 7.63 1.73
C SER A 27 -5.76 6.75 1.95
N PHE A 28 -4.94 6.60 0.91
CA PHE A 28 -3.64 5.93 1.01
C PHE A 28 -2.75 6.46 2.15
N LEU A 29 -2.70 7.78 2.37
CA LEU A 29 -1.80 8.36 3.37
C LEU A 29 -2.31 8.18 4.81
N ASP A 30 -3.60 7.91 4.97
CA ASP A 30 -4.24 7.65 6.27
C ASP A 30 -4.26 6.15 6.64
N SER A 31 -3.94 5.27 5.68
CA SER A 31 -3.79 3.84 5.94
C SER A 31 -2.59 3.54 6.84
N SER A 32 -2.60 2.40 7.52
CA SER A 32 -1.47 1.89 8.28
C SER A 32 -1.20 0.44 7.93
N PHE A 33 0.07 0.07 8.03
CA PHE A 33 0.59 -1.26 7.77
C PHE A 33 1.45 -1.68 8.96
N ASN A 34 1.68 -2.97 9.14
CA ASN A 34 2.52 -3.51 10.19
C ASN A 34 3.46 -4.59 9.61
N GLU A 35 4.71 -4.18 9.35
CA GLU A 35 5.76 -5.00 8.74
C GLU A 35 5.29 -5.75 7.48
N PRO A 36 4.85 -5.06 6.40
CA PRO A 36 4.42 -5.73 5.19
C PRO A 36 5.57 -6.50 4.55
N GLY A 37 5.41 -7.82 4.39
CA GLY A 37 6.45 -8.74 3.91
C GLY A 37 6.54 -8.88 2.39
N GLY A 38 5.53 -8.42 1.64
CA GLY A 38 5.53 -8.52 0.18
C GLY A 38 4.39 -7.76 -0.48
N LEU A 39 4.49 -7.58 -1.79
CA LEU A 39 3.46 -6.94 -2.61
C LEU A 39 3.46 -7.46 -4.06
N CYS A 40 2.30 -7.43 -4.71
CA CYS A 40 2.14 -7.84 -6.11
C CYS A 40 1.09 -6.97 -6.78
N LEU A 41 1.37 -6.52 -8.01
CA LEU A 41 0.41 -5.80 -8.84
C LEU A 41 -0.48 -6.81 -9.57
N GLY A 42 -1.79 -6.66 -9.42
CA GLY A 42 -2.78 -7.48 -10.13
C GLY A 42 -2.78 -7.24 -11.64
N GLU A 43 -3.40 -8.17 -12.35
CA GLU A 43 -3.64 -8.04 -13.79
C GLU A 43 -4.42 -6.74 -14.09
N GLY A 44 -4.04 -6.06 -15.17
CA GLY A 44 -4.61 -4.75 -15.53
C GLY A 44 -4.06 -3.55 -14.74
N GLY A 45 -3.19 -3.77 -13.74
CA GLY A 45 -2.43 -2.70 -13.08
C GLY A 45 -3.24 -1.76 -12.20
N LYS A 46 -4.47 -2.13 -11.85
CA LYS A 46 -5.38 -1.32 -11.01
C LYS A 46 -5.27 -1.61 -9.52
N LEU A 47 -5.10 -2.89 -9.17
CA LEU A 47 -5.08 -3.33 -7.77
C LEU A 47 -3.66 -3.74 -7.38
N LEU A 48 -3.15 -3.19 -6.28
CA LEU A 48 -1.90 -3.58 -5.66
C LEU A 48 -2.21 -4.35 -4.37
N TYR A 49 -1.83 -5.63 -4.33
CA TYR A 49 -1.99 -6.49 -3.16
C TYR A 49 -0.75 -6.40 -2.27
N VAL A 50 -0.94 -6.27 -0.97
CA VAL A 50 0.11 -6.15 0.04
C VAL A 50 -0.11 -7.24 1.09
N ALA A 51 0.90 -8.09 1.31
CA ALA A 51 0.92 -9.02 2.44
C ALA A 51 1.33 -8.24 3.70
N ASP A 52 0.37 -7.86 4.52
CA ASP A 52 0.57 -7.05 5.72
C ASP A 52 0.80 -7.95 6.95
N THR A 53 2.02 -8.48 7.05
CA THR A 53 2.37 -9.69 7.80
C THR A 53 1.95 -9.64 9.27
N ASN A 54 2.27 -8.57 10.01
CA ASN A 54 1.93 -8.49 11.44
C ASN A 54 0.50 -7.99 11.70
N ASN A 55 -0.27 -7.71 10.65
CA ASN A 55 -1.72 -7.53 10.73
C ASN A 55 -2.49 -8.79 10.30
N HIS A 56 -1.78 -9.85 9.87
CA HIS A 56 -2.36 -11.13 9.44
C HIS A 56 -3.40 -10.99 8.31
N CYS A 57 -3.21 -10.03 7.41
CA CYS A 57 -4.15 -9.78 6.33
C CYS A 57 -3.44 -9.49 5.00
N ILE A 58 -4.21 -9.59 3.92
CA ILE A 58 -3.87 -8.98 2.65
C ILE A 58 -4.58 -7.62 2.62
N LYS A 59 -3.86 -6.56 2.26
CA LYS A 59 -4.46 -5.26 1.97
C LYS A 59 -4.46 -5.03 0.47
N VAL A 60 -5.57 -4.52 -0.05
CA VAL A 60 -5.72 -4.20 -1.47
C VAL A 60 -5.75 -2.68 -1.61
N LEU A 61 -4.82 -2.14 -2.40
CA LEU A 61 -4.80 -0.74 -2.78
C LEU A 61 -5.36 -0.62 -4.19
N ASP A 62 -6.49 0.07 -4.32
CA ASP A 62 -7.03 0.46 -5.62
C ASP A 62 -6.35 1.75 -6.09
N LEU A 63 -5.53 1.66 -7.13
CA LEU A 63 -4.73 2.76 -7.66
C LEU A 63 -5.57 3.77 -8.48
N GLU A 64 -6.77 3.39 -8.91
CA GLU A 64 -7.71 4.26 -9.63
C GLU A 64 -8.54 5.10 -8.66
N THR A 65 -9.15 4.45 -7.66
CA THR A 65 -9.98 5.13 -6.65
C THR A 65 -9.19 5.68 -5.46
N LYS A 66 -7.92 5.28 -5.31
CA LYS A 66 -7.02 5.64 -4.20
C LYS A 66 -7.52 5.21 -2.82
N THR A 67 -8.14 4.03 -2.75
CA THR A 67 -8.72 3.46 -1.52
C THR A 67 -7.99 2.19 -1.07
N VAL A 68 -8.05 1.89 0.23
CA VAL A 68 -7.45 0.68 0.81
C VAL A 68 -8.55 -0.20 1.39
N SER A 69 -8.57 -1.48 1.03
CA SER A 69 -9.45 -2.50 1.59
C SER A 69 -8.67 -3.69 2.13
N LEU A 70 -9.39 -4.63 2.76
CA LEU A 70 -8.94 -5.99 3.01
C LEU A 70 -9.33 -6.90 1.83
#